data_AF-A0A967TKL2-F1
#
_entry.id   AF-A0A967TKL2-F1
#
_cell.length_a   1.000
_cell.length_b   1.000
_cell.length_c   1.000
_cell.angle_alpha   90.00
_cell.angle_beta   90.00
_cell.angle_gamma   90.00
#
_symmetry.space_group_name_H-M   'P 1'
#
loop_
_entity.id
_entity.type
_entity.pdbx_description
1 polymer ?
#
loop_
_entity_poly.entity_id
_entity_poly.type
_entity_poly.pdbx_seq_one_letter_code
_entity_poly.pdbx_strand_id
1 'polypeptide(L)' 'VHKEVVAALGVPGVKTGVDLLGLHGGAPRSPLRPLPDAERERVEATLERAGLLAGKGAGR' A
#
# COMPACT_ATOMS: atom_id res chain seq x y z
N VAL A 1 3.89 7.05 6.79
CA VAL A 1 3.55 5.60 6.70
C VAL A 1 2.60 5.11 7.79
N HIS A 2 2.99 4.95 9.08
CA HIS A 2 2.12 4.28 10.08
C HIS A 2 0.74 4.94 10.28
N LYS A 3 0.65 6.27 10.32
CA LYS A 3 -0.65 6.97 10.44
C LYS A 3 -1.51 6.86 9.18
N GLU A 4 -0.88 6.93 8.01
CA GLU A 4 -1.57 7.04 6.72
C GLU A 4 -1.98 5.70 6.14
N VAL A 5 -1.26 4.62 6.47
CA VAL A 5 -1.55 3.26 6.00
C VAL A 5 -2.15 2.43 7.13
N VAL A 6 -1.46 2.29 8.26
CA VAL A 6 -1.91 1.38 9.33
C VAL A 6 -3.13 1.95 10.05
N ALA A 7 -3.04 3.19 10.55
CA ALA A 7 -4.14 3.77 11.32
C ALA A 7 -5.35 4.13 10.45
N ALA A 8 -5.13 4.65 9.23
CA ALA A 8 -6.22 5.07 8.35
C ALA A 8 -6.86 3.91 7.55
N LEU A 9 -6.09 2.91 7.13
CA LEU A 9 -6.53 1.88 6.16
C LEU A 9 -6.47 0.45 6.71
N GLY A 10 -5.88 0.26 7.89
CA GLY A 10 -5.81 -1.04 8.56
C GLY A 10 -5.11 -2.11 7.73
N VAL A 11 -5.54 -3.36 7.93
CA VAL A 11 -4.98 -4.55 7.28
C VAL A 11 -5.05 -4.49 5.74
N PRO A 12 -6.14 -4.01 5.10
CA PRO A 12 -6.17 -3.80 3.65
C PRO A 12 -5.03 -2.92 3.15
N GLY A 13 -4.78 -1.75 3.79
CA GLY A 13 -3.68 -0.87 3.40
C GLY A 13 -2.30 -1.49 3.58
N VAL A 14 -2.09 -2.24 4.66
CA VAL A 14 -0.82 -2.95 4.88
C VAL A 14 -0.58 -4.00 3.79
N LYS A 15 -1.57 -4.84 3.48
CA LYS A 15 -1.45 -5.87 2.44
C LYS A 15 -1.20 -5.26 1.06
N THR A 16 -1.92 -4.20 0.71
CA THR A 16 -1.69 -3.45 -0.52
C THR A 16 -0.27 -2.90 -0.60
N GLY A 17 0.26 -2.36 0.50
CA GLY A 17 1.64 -1.88 0.54
C GLY A 17 2.67 -2.99 0.37
N VAL A 18 2.43 -4.16 0.97
CA VAL A 18 3.27 -5.35 0.79
C VAL A 18 3.25 -5.81 -0.68
N ASP A 19 2.09 -5.86 -1.32
CA ASP A 19 1.96 -6.20 -2.75
C ASP A 19 2.69 -5.20 -3.65
N LEU A 20 2.57 -3.89 -3.38
CA LEU A 20 3.25 -2.83 -4.12
C LEU A 20 4.79 -2.92 -4.03
N LEU A 21 5.31 -3.42 -2.91
CA LEU A 21 6.74 -3.65 -2.71
C LEU A 21 7.25 -4.94 -3.38
N GLY A 22 6.41 -5.64 -4.16
CA GLY A 22 6.78 -6.88 -4.85
C GLY A 22 6.76 -8.12 -3.96
N LEU A 23 6.19 -8.02 -2.75
CA LEU A 23 5.96 -9.15 -1.86
C LEU A 23 4.52 -9.66 -2.03
N HIS A 24 4.14 -10.67 -1.23
CA HIS A 24 2.80 -11.27 -1.31
C HIS A 24 1.96 -10.93 -0.06
N GLY A 25 1.17 -9.86 -0.15
CA GLY A 25 0.15 -9.47 0.83
C GLY A 25 -1.20 -10.12 0.53
N GLY A 26 -1.61 -10.13 -0.74
CA GLY A 26 -2.83 -10.75 -1.23
C GLY A 26 -4.13 -10.14 -0.68
N ALA A 27 -5.27 -10.60 -1.17
CA ALA A 27 -6.57 -10.05 -0.76
C ALA A 27 -6.81 -10.19 0.78
N PRO A 28 -7.41 -9.19 1.43
CA PRO A 28 -7.94 -9.35 2.79
C PRO A 28 -8.99 -10.46 2.86
N ARG A 29 -9.08 -11.15 4.00
CA ARG A 29 -10.16 -12.12 4.23
C ARG A 29 -11.44 -11.40 4.65
N SER A 30 -12.59 -11.98 4.31
CA SER A 30 -13.89 -11.56 4.82
C SER A 30 -13.88 -11.44 6.36
N PRO A 31 -14.52 -10.43 6.97
CA PRO A 31 -15.39 -9.42 6.35
C PRO A 31 -14.67 -8.22 5.72
N LEU A 32 -13.32 -8.16 5.80
CA LEU A 32 -12.56 -7.04 5.25
C LEU A 32 -12.58 -7.07 3.72
N ARG A 33 -12.78 -5.89 3.13
CA ARG A 33 -12.79 -5.69 1.68
C ARG A 33 -11.43 -5.22 1.20
N PRO A 34 -11.04 -5.51 -0.05
CA PRO A 34 -9.93 -4.84 -0.70
C PRO A 34 -10.13 -3.31 -0.70
N LEU A 35 -9.02 -2.57 -0.77
CA LEU A 35 -9.10 -1.12 -0.93
C LEU A 35 -9.67 -0.74 -2.31
N PRO A 36 -10.45 0.34 -2.41
CA PRO A 36 -10.77 0.96 -3.69
C PRO A 36 -9.50 1.56 -4.31
N ASP A 37 -9.52 1.77 -5.63
CA ASP A 37 -8.36 2.24 -6.40
C ASP A 37 -7.77 3.55 -5.85
N ALA A 38 -8.62 4.49 -5.43
CA ALA A 38 -8.17 5.76 -4.86
C ALA A 38 -7.36 5.59 -3.55
N GLU A 39 -7.73 4.64 -2.69
CA GLU A 39 -6.95 4.36 -1.47
C GLU A 39 -5.70 3.55 -1.78
N ARG A 40 -5.71 2.71 -2.83
CA ARG A 40 -4.51 2.04 -3.34
C ARG A 40 -3.47 3.06 -3.83
N GLU A 41 -3.88 4.04 -4.63
CA GLU A 41 -3.02 5.14 -5.09
C GLU A 41 -2.45 5.94 -3.91
N ARG A 42 -3.25 6.15 -2.87
CA ARG A 42 -2.80 6.81 -1.64
C ARG A 42 -1.72 5.99 -0.91
N VAL A 43 -1.82 4.66 -0.88
CA VAL A 43 -0.77 3.78 -0.34
C VAL A 43 0.49 3.91 -1.19
N GLU A 44 0.38 3.84 -2.52
CA GLU A 44 1.49 3.98 -3.46
C GLU A 44 2.26 5.29 -3.24
N ALA A 45 1.56 6.43 -3.29
CA ALA A 45 2.15 7.75 -3.04
C ALA A 45 2.74 7.90 -1.62
N THR A 46 2.18 7.21 -0.62
CA THR A 46 2.73 7.20 0.74
C THR A 46 4.05 6.44 0.83
N LEU A 47 4.17 5.33 0.11
CA LEU A 47 5.40 4.53 0.05
C LEU A 47 6.48 5.23 -0.79
N GLU A 48 6.10 5.87 -1.89
CA GLU A 48 7.02 6.68 -2.71
C GLU A 48 7.62 7.84 -1.91
N ARG A 49 6.79 8.65 -1.23
CA ARG A 49 7.27 9.76 -0.38
C ARG A 49 8.14 9.28 0.78
N ALA A 50 7.91 8.06 1.25
CA ALA A 50 8.72 7.44 2.29
C ALA A 50 10.04 6.84 1.75
N GLY A 51 10.28 6.88 0.44
CA GLY A 51 11.44 6.27 -0.20
C GLY A 51 11.44 4.74 -0.16
N LEU A 52 10.28 4.13 0.10
CA LEU A 52 10.13 2.66 0.19
C LEU A 52 9.79 2.04 -1.16
N LEU A 53 9.09 2.79 -2.02
CA LEU A 53 8.77 2.40 -3.38
C LEU A 53 9.55 3.29 -4.33
N ALA A 54 10.34 2.70 -5.22
CA ALA A 54 10.95 3.46 -6.31
C ALA A 54 9.83 3.92 -7.23
N GLY A 55 9.60 5.24 -7.29
CA GLY A 55 8.69 5.79 -8.29
C GLY A 55 9.09 5.32 -9.69
N LYS A 56 8.13 5.26 -10.62
CA LYS A 56 8.39 4.98 -12.05
C LYS A 56 9.40 5.99 -12.61
N GLY A 57 10.71 5.75 -12.41
CA GLY A 57 11.76 6.74 -12.68
C GLY A 57 13.07 6.61 -11.89
N ALA A 58 13.25 5.59 -11.04
CA ALA A 58 14.53 5.35 -10.37
C ALA A 58 15.04 3.92 -10.60
N GLY A 59 15.20 3.56 -11.88
CA GLY A 59 16.15 2.54 -12.30
C GLY A 59 17.46 3.23 -12.71
N ARG A 60 18.43 3.27 -11.81
CA ARG A 60 19.86 3.26 -12.18
C ARG A 60 20.45 1.98 -11.60
#